data_AF-A0A925XAD1-F1
#
_entry.id   AF-A0A925XAD1-F1
#
_cell.length_a   1.000
_cell.length_b   1.000
_cell.length_c   1.000
_cell.angle_alpha   90.00
_cell.angle_beta   90.00
_cell.angle_gamma   90.00
#
_symmetry.space_group_name_H-M   'P 1'
#
loop_
_entity.id
_entity.type
_entity.pdbx_description
1 polymer ?
#
loop_
_entity_poly.entity_id
_entity_poly.type
_entity_poly.pdbx_seq_one_letter_code
_entity_poly.pdbx_strand_id
1 'polypeptide(L)'
;MVFYQPPWYAKVLSWNEIEEKYLNLGKEFFPFYELVKHIQQSDASKRLFAYTYMHKLVISIYEEIDPLLETLHIEYDWQNEKWFFSYYANPFKDPEFERTYPKEKGIEKFDSFLKKIRW
;
A
#
# COMPACT_ATOMS: atom_id res chain seq x y z
N MET A 1 6.20 26.15 18.66
CA MET A 1 4.96 25.35 18.49
C MET A 1 5.42 23.92 18.33
N VAL A 2 5.25 23.08 19.36
CA VAL A 2 5.66 21.68 19.30
C VAL A 2 4.47 20.92 18.71
N PHE A 3 4.60 20.44 17.47
CA PHE A 3 3.61 19.54 16.89
C PHE A 3 3.71 18.23 17.66
N TYR A 4 2.70 17.95 18.48
CA TYR A 4 2.54 16.64 19.09
C TYR A 4 2.26 15.67 17.94
N GLN A 5 3.24 14.85 17.55
CA GLN A 5 3.02 13.73 16.64
C GLN A 5 2.52 12.55 17.48
N PRO A 6 1.26 12.12 17.30
CA PRO A 6 0.76 10.88 17.87
C PRO A 6 1.69 9.69 17.58
N PRO A 7 1.84 8.74 18.51
CA PRO A 7 2.83 7.65 18.42
C PRO A 7 2.55 6.59 17.33
N TRP A 8 1.54 6.79 16.49
CA TRP A 8 1.10 5.87 15.43
C TRP A 8 1.40 6.33 14.01
N TYR A 9 2.00 7.51 13.81
CA TYR A 9 2.46 7.92 12.49
C TYR A 9 3.60 7.01 12.01
N ALA A 10 3.41 6.41 10.85
CA ALA A 10 4.42 5.54 10.26
C ALA A 10 5.46 6.37 9.50
N LYS A 11 6.73 6.00 9.65
CA LYS A 11 7.81 6.59 8.84
C LYS A 11 7.63 6.14 7.39
N VAL A 12 7.40 7.10 6.50
CA VAL A 12 7.38 6.87 5.04
C VAL A 12 8.75 6.38 4.57
N LEU A 13 8.73 5.43 3.65
CA LEU A 13 9.90 4.92 2.96
C LEU A 13 9.87 5.42 1.51
N SER A 14 11.04 5.63 0.92
CA SER A 14 11.13 5.84 -0.52
C SER A 14 10.69 4.58 -1.26
N TRP A 15 10.18 4.74 -2.48
CA TRP A 15 9.77 3.61 -3.30
C TRP A 15 10.92 2.63 -3.57
N ASN A 16 12.15 3.12 -3.71
CA ASN A 16 13.34 2.27 -3.90
C ASN A 16 13.61 1.41 -2.65
N GLU A 17 13.52 1.98 -1.45
CA GLU A 17 13.66 1.21 -0.21
C GLU A 17 12.59 0.12 -0.08
N ILE A 18 11.35 0.41 -0.51
CA ILE A 18 10.26 -0.57 -0.50
C ILE A 18 10.51 -1.68 -1.53
N GLU A 19 10.93 -1.32 -2.74
CA GLU A 19 11.29 -2.27 -3.81
C GLU A 19 12.38 -3.24 -3.35
N GLU A 20 13.49 -2.70 -2.82
CA GLU A 20 14.61 -3.48 -2.29
C GLU A 20 14.16 -4.40 -1.15
N LYS A 21 13.29 -3.91 -0.26
CA LYS A 21 12.78 -4.73 0.85
C LYS A 21 12.01 -5.95 0.34
N TYR A 22 11.12 -5.79 -0.63
CA TYR A 22 10.37 -6.93 -1.19
C TYR A 22 11.25 -7.87 -2.01
N LEU A 23 12.22 -7.34 -2.75
CA LEU A 23 13.18 -8.17 -3.48
C LEU A 23 14.00 -9.08 -2.54
N ASN A 24 14.34 -8.58 -1.36
CA ASN A 24 15.13 -9.31 -0.35
C ASN A 24 14.31 -10.29 0.51
N LEU A 25 12.97 -10.19 0.52
CA LEU A 25 12.11 -11.05 1.36
C LEU A 25 11.89 -12.45 0.77
N GLY A 26 12.12 -12.65 -0.53
CA GLY A 26 11.96 -13.95 -1.19
C GLY A 26 11.05 -13.91 -2.42
N LYS A 27 10.96 -15.05 -3.12
CA LYS A 27 10.18 -15.16 -4.38
C LYS A 27 8.68 -15.04 -4.16
N GLU A 28 8.22 -15.38 -2.96
CA GLU A 28 6.83 -15.30 -2.52
C GLU A 28 6.32 -13.84 -2.53
N PHE A 29 7.24 -12.87 -2.37
CA PHE A 29 6.96 -11.44 -2.39
C PHE A 29 7.23 -10.77 -3.74
N PHE A 30 7.59 -11.54 -4.77
CA PHE A 30 7.81 -11.02 -6.11
C PHE A 30 6.59 -10.25 -6.68
N PRO A 31 5.33 -10.63 -6.41
CA PRO A 31 4.18 -9.84 -6.83
C PRO A 31 4.15 -8.42 -6.22
N PHE A 32 4.64 -8.23 -4.98
CA PHE A 32 4.81 -6.90 -4.41
C PHE A 32 5.93 -6.12 -5.09
N TYR A 33 7.04 -6.77 -5.40
CA TYR A 33 8.11 -6.16 -6.19
C TYR A 33 7.58 -5.62 -7.53
N GLU A 34 6.80 -6.43 -8.26
CA GLU A 34 6.20 -6.00 -9.54
C GLU A 34 5.21 -4.83 -9.35
N LEU A 35 4.38 -4.87 -8.31
CA LEU A 35 3.46 -3.79 -7.98
C LEU A 35 4.19 -2.48 -7.67
N VAL A 36 5.23 -2.54 -6.83
CA VAL A 36 6.01 -1.35 -6.45
C VAL A 36 6.74 -0.76 -7.65
N LYS A 37 7.32 -1.62 -8.49
CA LYS A 37 7.95 -1.21 -9.74
C LYS A 37 6.96 -0.53 -10.70
N HIS A 38 5.75 -1.07 -10.82
CA HIS A 38 4.67 -0.43 -11.58
C HIS A 38 4.32 0.95 -11.03
N ILE A 39 4.21 1.09 -9.70
CA ILE A 39 3.95 2.39 -9.05
C ILE A 39 5.06 3.39 -9.38
N GLN A 40 6.33 3.01 -9.23
CA GLN A 40 7.50 3.86 -9.56
C GLN A 40 7.50 4.33 -11.02
N GLN A 41 7.07 3.46 -11.94
CA GLN A 41 7.01 3.77 -13.37
C GLN A 41 5.80 4.64 -13.75
N SER A 42 4.84 4.80 -12.84
CA SER A 42 3.66 5.64 -13.03
C SER A 42 3.81 7.02 -12.39
N ASP A 43 2.96 7.97 -12.78
CA ASP A 43 2.86 9.27 -12.11
C ASP A 43 2.34 9.18 -10.67
N ALA A 44 1.77 8.03 -10.26
CA ALA A 44 1.27 7.83 -8.91
C ALA A 44 2.41 7.91 -7.87
N SER A 45 3.63 7.47 -8.21
CA SER A 45 4.81 7.53 -7.33
C SER A 45 5.13 8.94 -6.81
N LYS A 46 4.73 10.00 -7.53
CA LYS A 46 4.96 11.41 -7.16
C LYS A 46 3.99 11.92 -6.11
N ARG A 47 2.85 11.23 -5.90
CA ARG A 47 1.75 11.68 -5.03
C ARG A 47 1.42 10.69 -3.93
N LEU A 48 1.78 9.42 -4.13
CA LEU A 48 1.59 8.36 -3.16
C LEU A 48 2.81 8.26 -2.26
N PHE A 49 2.54 8.10 -0.99
CA PHE A 49 3.50 7.80 0.06
C PHE A 49 3.18 6.43 0.62
N ALA A 50 4.20 5.70 1.02
CA ALA A 50 4.00 4.35 1.51
C ALA A 50 5.00 3.97 2.59
N TYR A 51 4.62 2.96 3.35
CA TYR A 51 5.51 2.24 4.23
C TYR A 51 5.14 0.75 4.20
N THR A 52 5.98 -0.06 4.83
CA THR A 52 5.75 -1.49 4.94
C THR A 52 5.56 -1.88 6.40
N TYR A 53 4.53 -2.68 6.68
CA TYR A 53 4.27 -3.21 8.01
C TYR A 53 4.15 -4.73 7.94
N MET A 54 5.03 -5.44 8.65
CA MET A 54 5.23 -6.88 8.45
C MET A 54 5.49 -7.18 6.97
N HIS A 55 4.50 -7.73 6.28
CA HIS A 55 4.53 -8.09 4.86
C HIS A 55 3.58 -7.23 4.00
N LYS A 56 2.85 -6.30 4.62
CA LYS A 56 1.84 -5.47 3.97
C LYS A 56 2.48 -4.21 3.39
N LEU A 57 1.94 -3.75 2.26
CA LEU A 57 2.20 -2.43 1.72
C LEU A 57 1.05 -1.51 2.13
N VAL A 58 1.37 -0.43 2.83
CA VAL A 58 0.38 0.57 3.24
C VAL A 58 0.67 1.85 2.47
N ILE A 59 -0.35 2.36 1.77
CA ILE A 59 -0.24 3.48 0.84
C ILE A 59 -1.23 4.57 1.25
N SER A 60 -0.79 5.83 1.21
CA SER A 60 -1.62 7.02 1.37
C SER A 60 -1.23 8.11 0.38
N ILE A 61 -2.05 9.16 0.28
CA ILE A 61 -1.71 10.40 -0.41
C ILE A 61 -1.03 11.44 0.50
N TYR A 62 -0.88 11.13 1.80
CA TYR A 62 -0.25 12.00 2.78
C TYR A 62 1.13 11.50 3.19
N GLU A 63 2.08 12.42 3.35
CA GLU A 63 3.43 12.11 3.82
C GLU A 63 3.46 11.70 5.29
N GLU A 64 2.55 12.21 6.12
CA GLU A 64 2.32 11.72 7.48
C GLU A 64 1.22 10.67 7.46
N ILE A 65 1.59 9.39 7.40
CA ILE A 65 0.63 8.29 7.23
C ILE A 65 0.04 7.87 8.58
N ASP A 66 -1.28 8.07 8.73
CA ASP A 66 -2.10 7.41 9.75
C ASP A 66 -2.64 6.09 9.16
N PRO A 67 -2.29 4.92 9.72
CA PRO A 67 -2.71 3.61 9.18
C PRO A 67 -4.22 3.38 9.15
N LEU A 68 -5.03 4.22 9.78
CA LEU A 68 -6.49 4.07 9.84
C LEU A 68 -7.22 5.19 9.10
N LEU A 69 -6.53 6.12 8.46
CA LEU A 69 -7.14 7.26 7.78
C LEU A 69 -6.58 7.41 6.37
N GLU A 70 -7.47 7.38 5.38
CA GLU A 70 -7.18 7.50 3.95
C GLU A 70 -5.95 6.68 3.54
N THR A 71 -5.99 5.39 3.91
CA THR A 71 -4.92 4.43 3.66
C THR A 71 -5.44 3.18 2.98
N LEU A 72 -4.73 2.73 1.94
CA LEU A 72 -4.91 1.43 1.32
C LEU A 72 -3.87 0.47 1.88
N HIS A 73 -4.34 -0.62 2.48
CA HIS A 73 -3.55 -1.74 2.93
C HIS A 73 -3.62 -2.83 1.88
N ILE A 74 -2.47 -3.30 1.44
CA ILE A 74 -2.34 -4.35 0.45
C ILE A 74 -1.57 -5.51 1.07
N GLU A 75 -2.17 -6.69 0.99
CA GLU A 75 -1.58 -7.96 1.40
C GLU A 75 -1.59 -8.94 0.23
N TYR A 76 -0.65 -9.87 0.25
CA TYR A 76 -0.58 -10.95 -0.73
C TYR A 76 -0.44 -12.29 0.00
N ASP A 77 -1.40 -13.17 -0.23
CA ASP A 77 -1.35 -14.56 0.20
C ASP A 77 -0.74 -15.38 -0.93
N TRP A 78 0.52 -15.74 -0.75
CA TRP A 78 1.28 -16.53 -1.71
C TRP A 78 0.83 -17.99 -1.78
N GLN A 79 0.17 -18.53 -0.75
CA GLN A 79 -0.31 -19.90 -0.74
C GLN A 79 -1.56 -20.05 -1.62
N ASN A 80 -2.45 -19.05 -1.55
CA ASN A 80 -3.69 -19.04 -2.32
C ASN A 80 -3.62 -18.17 -3.59
N GLU A 81 -2.47 -17.55 -3.85
CA GLU A 81 -2.23 -16.61 -4.97
C GLU A 81 -3.29 -15.51 -5.05
N LYS A 82 -3.54 -14.84 -3.92
CA LYS A 82 -4.58 -13.81 -3.79
C LYS A 82 -4.04 -12.53 -3.18
N TRP A 83 -4.53 -11.43 -3.72
CA TRP A 83 -4.38 -10.09 -3.17
C TRP A 83 -5.53 -9.76 -2.23
N PHE A 84 -5.25 -9.04 -1.15
CA PHE A 84 -6.24 -8.48 -0.24
C PHE A 84 -6.03 -6.97 -0.15
N PHE A 85 -7.06 -6.22 -0.50
CA PHE A 85 -7.04 -4.77 -0.53
C PHE A 85 -8.06 -4.27 0.48
N SER A 86 -7.60 -3.57 1.52
CA SER A 86 -8.44 -2.97 2.54
C SER A 86 -8.18 -1.47 2.62
N TYR A 87 -9.22 -0.67 2.37
CA TYR A 87 -9.12 0.79 2.36
C TYR A 87 -9.90 1.40 3.53
N TYR A 88 -9.19 2.22 4.31
CA TYR A 88 -9.74 2.95 5.44
C TYR A 88 -9.92 4.41 5.04
N ALA A 89 -11.17 4.87 4.92
CA ALA A 89 -11.46 6.27 4.62
C ALA A 89 -11.57 7.15 5.88
N ASN A 90 -11.80 6.54 7.05
CA ASN A 90 -12.01 7.22 8.32
C ASN A 90 -11.36 6.45 9.46
N PRO A 91 -10.83 7.14 10.48
CA PRO A 91 -10.12 6.49 11.56
C PRO A 91 -11.10 5.75 12.47
N PHE A 92 -10.66 4.63 13.03
CA PHE A 92 -11.41 3.80 13.99
C PHE A 92 -12.76 3.26 13.46
N LYS A 93 -12.94 3.22 12.14
CA LYS A 93 -14.06 2.52 11.48
C LYS A 93 -13.53 1.28 10.76
N ASP A 94 -14.44 0.36 10.49
CA ASP A 94 -14.18 -0.74 9.56
C ASP A 94 -13.77 -0.19 8.19
N PRO A 95 -12.98 -0.94 7.41
CA PRO A 95 -12.58 -0.51 6.07
C PRO A 95 -13.83 -0.25 5.21
N GLU A 96 -13.84 0.87 4.48
CA GLU A 96 -14.92 1.19 3.55
C GLU A 96 -14.95 0.21 2.37
N PHE A 97 -13.78 -0.33 2.04
CA PHE A 97 -13.62 -1.25 0.94
C PHE A 97 -12.65 -2.36 1.33
N GLU A 98 -13.14 -3.59 1.27
CA GLU A 98 -12.33 -4.80 1.36
C GLU A 98 -12.61 -5.67 0.14
N ARG A 99 -11.57 -6.01 -0.61
CA ARG A 99 -11.70 -6.90 -1.76
C ARG A 99 -10.52 -7.85 -1.86
N THR A 100 -10.84 -9.05 -2.32
CA THR A 100 -9.86 -10.07 -2.65
C THR A 100 -9.81 -10.25 -4.15
N TYR A 101 -8.61 -10.38 -4.72
CA TYR A 101 -8.40 -10.56 -6.14
C TYR A 101 -7.43 -11.72 -6.41
N PRO A 102 -7.56 -12.43 -7.54
CA PRO A 102 -6.54 -13.37 -7.96
C PRO A 102 -5.25 -12.63 -8.33
N LYS A 103 -4.10 -13.31 -8.22
CA LYS A 103 -2.75 -12.78 -8.46
C LYS A 103 -2.63 -11.94 -9.72
N GLU A 104 -3.16 -12.43 -10.84
CA GLU A 104 -3.03 -11.80 -12.18
C GLU A 104 -3.75 -10.46 -12.28
N LYS A 105 -4.65 -10.16 -11.34
CA LYS A 105 -5.46 -8.95 -11.33
C LYS A 105 -4.94 -7.87 -10.39
N GLY A 106 -3.88 -8.12 -9.61
CA GLY A 106 -3.38 -7.18 -8.59
C GLY A 106 -3.13 -5.77 -9.11
N ILE A 107 -2.29 -5.62 -10.14
CA ILE A 107 -1.93 -4.33 -10.74
C ILE A 107 -3.16 -3.65 -11.37
N GLU A 108 -3.94 -4.37 -12.18
CA GLU A 108 -5.16 -3.83 -12.80
C GLU A 108 -6.14 -3.28 -11.76
N LYS A 109 -6.29 -4.00 -10.64
CA LYS A 109 -7.22 -3.63 -9.56
C LYS A 109 -6.69 -2.49 -8.71
N PHE A 110 -5.38 -2.40 -8.53
CA PHE A 110 -4.72 -1.23 -7.97
C PHE A 110 -4.99 0.03 -8.80
N ASP A 111 -4.74 0.00 -10.10
CA ASP A 111 -5.00 1.16 -10.98
C ASP A 111 -6.50 1.53 -10.99
N SER A 112 -7.38 0.52 -11.03
CA SER A 112 -8.83 0.72 -10.95
C SER A 112 -9.25 1.38 -9.62
N PHE A 113 -8.60 0.99 -8.52
CA PHE A 113 -8.83 1.57 -7.21
C PHE A 113 -8.41 3.04 -7.19
N LEU A 114 -7.16 3.37 -7.57
CA LEU A 114 -6.68 4.75 -7.62
C LEU A 114 -7.61 5.65 -8.43
N LYS A 115 -8.04 5.19 -9.61
CA LYS A 115 -8.99 5.93 -10.45
C LYS A 115 -10.34 6.15 -9.77
N LYS A 116 -10.86 5.15 -9.05
CA LYS A 116 -12.17 5.22 -8.38
C LYS A 116 -12.17 6.26 -7.26
N ILE A 117 -11.10 6.32 -6.47
CA ILE A 117 -10.99 7.23 -5.33
C ILE A 117 -10.24 8.54 -5.65
N ARG A 118 -9.79 8.69 -6.90
CA ARG A 118 -9.08 9.87 -7.43
C ARG A 118 -7.72 10.14 -6.76
N TRP A 119 -6.99 9.07 -6.48
CA TRP A 119 -5.60 9.12 -6.03
C TRP A 119 -4.60 9.17 -7.20
#